data_AF-A0A423TBV3-F1
#
_entry.id   AF-A0A423TBV3-F1
#
_cell.length_a   1.000
_cell.length_b   1.000
_cell.length_c   1.000
_cell.angle_alpha   90.00
_cell.angle_beta   90.00
_cell.angle_gamma   90.00
#
_symmetry.space_group_name_H-M   'P 1'
#
loop_
_entity.id
_entity.type
_entity.pdbx_description
1 polymer ?
#
loop_
_entity_poly.entity_id
_entity_poly.type
_entity_poly.pdbx_seq_one_letter_code
_entity_poly.pdbx_strand_id
1 'polypeptide(L)'
;MFGQTLTLRCVSSLSAVSAAGVLPSRSIKRFIARLIRARRAGTRSLSSGSLAGFIASRWVEIRTLGETHEHAPVTVPPPLLACFTVKMDIQLPCDPINIRGQGEQEKRNQEVCDNKKQEEHKNKDDKCNRTKCQTSVATEEKPDREQGQEEKEGKEEETQESDVLNVLECDVRGAVIADKGEGAVLTSWTAEYLGKKGDNYLSCVKRVKAQVMIEECEEQLTYVAKVKMLFSDTYKEFSNMSFFKEHEFYTKLLPELNSVLAEAGLDPLRIPKFYHYSKCEEREILILEDLTARGFRMADRKKGLDFAHAVLVLQELARIHASSVLLQRKHSVEELRVRHKFLALDWTNNSKIPREDMAVAISGDLLAATAIAENSKGYEDMARWLRELGPRGVDVFDEQLETRPPFAMLGHGDCWTNNFVFRYDDGGHPVEVMLLDLQLCRQGSPALDLQTLMYSSINGALRRNSLPHFLQTYTSSFDATVEAGGIPPLFTVEELTEEYNARSMYGVLMASMYIPLMVVDSEDAPDFTKVDDEKEFYADRAEEVARSMDDNPLLRETMCSAFDEWIDMGLIS
;
A
#
# COMPACT_ATOMS: atom_id res chain seq x y z
N MET A 1 17.05 52.04 -14.35
CA MET A 1 17.66 51.40 -15.55
C MET A 1 18.74 50.37 -15.16
N PHE A 2 18.52 49.53 -14.13
CA PHE A 2 19.49 48.53 -13.62
C PHE A 2 18.92 47.09 -13.52
N GLY A 3 17.68 46.85 -13.98
CA GLY A 3 17.00 45.55 -13.83
C GLY A 3 17.09 44.60 -15.03
N GLN A 4 17.63 45.02 -16.18
CA GLN A 4 17.68 44.18 -17.39
C GLN A 4 19.00 43.44 -17.58
N THR A 5 20.08 43.85 -16.90
CA THR A 5 21.43 43.31 -17.14
C THR A 5 21.74 42.06 -16.31
N LEU A 6 21.02 41.82 -15.20
CA LEU A 6 21.24 40.65 -14.34
C LEU A 6 20.69 39.35 -14.95
N THR A 7 19.56 39.44 -15.66
CA THR A 7 18.86 38.26 -16.20
C THR A 7 19.56 37.64 -17.41
N LEU A 8 20.34 38.44 -18.16
CA LEU A 8 21.04 37.96 -19.36
C LEU A 8 22.34 37.21 -19.04
N ARG A 9 23.06 37.57 -17.97
CA ARG A 9 24.35 36.92 -17.62
C ARG A 9 24.18 35.55 -16.96
N CYS A 10 23.14 35.34 -16.12
CA CYS A 10 22.88 34.02 -15.51
C CYS A 10 22.48 32.95 -16.54
N VAL A 11 21.74 33.32 -17.57
CA VAL A 11 21.25 32.38 -18.59
C VAL A 11 22.37 31.94 -19.55
N SER A 12 23.32 32.83 -19.89
CA SER A 12 24.50 32.46 -20.69
C SER A 12 25.43 31.49 -19.95
N SER A 13 25.57 31.64 -18.63
CA SER A 13 26.37 30.71 -17.81
C SER A 13 25.68 29.34 -17.67
N LEU A 14 24.35 29.30 -17.56
CA LEU A 14 23.58 28.04 -17.49
C LEU A 14 23.56 27.25 -18.80
N SER A 15 23.57 27.93 -19.96
CA SER A 15 23.75 27.26 -21.25
C SER A 15 25.15 26.63 -21.41
N ALA A 16 26.19 27.25 -20.85
CA ALA A 16 27.53 26.68 -20.85
C ALA A 16 27.64 25.44 -19.93
N VAL A 17 27.00 25.47 -18.75
CA VAL A 17 26.94 24.33 -17.82
C VAL A 17 26.14 23.15 -18.40
N SER A 18 25.05 23.42 -19.13
CA SER A 18 24.29 22.38 -19.84
C SER A 18 25.08 21.75 -20.99
N ALA A 19 25.96 22.51 -21.66
CA ALA A 19 26.81 22.00 -22.75
C ALA A 19 27.99 21.16 -22.22
N ALA A 20 28.43 21.38 -20.98
CA ALA A 20 29.52 20.65 -20.33
C ALA A 20 29.09 19.31 -19.69
N GLY A 21 27.81 18.93 -19.74
CA GLY A 21 27.32 17.62 -19.27
C GLY A 21 27.20 17.44 -17.75
N VAL A 22 27.50 18.46 -16.95
CA VAL A 22 27.50 18.38 -15.47
C VAL A 22 26.19 18.95 -14.91
N LEU A 23 25.08 18.19 -14.98
CA LEU A 23 23.84 18.51 -14.24
C LEU A 23 23.17 17.23 -13.72
N PRO A 24 23.01 17.03 -12.39
CA PRO A 24 22.69 15.70 -11.85
C PRO A 24 21.19 15.33 -11.84
N SER A 25 20.25 16.28 -11.93
CA SER A 25 18.81 15.96 -11.77
C SER A 25 17.93 16.32 -12.98
N ARG A 26 16.96 15.44 -13.26
CA ARG A 26 15.95 15.63 -14.33
C ARG A 26 15.13 16.91 -14.13
N SER A 27 14.90 17.33 -12.89
CA SER A 27 14.13 18.53 -12.54
C SER A 27 14.82 19.83 -12.96
N ILE A 28 16.14 19.93 -12.79
CA ILE A 28 16.93 21.10 -13.22
C ILE A 28 16.95 21.19 -14.75
N LYS A 29 17.08 20.05 -15.45
CA LYS A 29 17.03 20.01 -16.93
C LYS A 29 15.68 20.48 -17.49
N ARG A 30 14.55 20.05 -16.87
CA ARG A 30 13.20 20.48 -17.28
C ARG A 30 12.98 21.99 -17.07
N PHE A 31 13.48 22.54 -15.96
CA PHE A 31 13.35 23.98 -15.67
C PHE A 31 14.16 24.85 -16.63
N ILE A 32 15.41 24.48 -16.93
CA ILE A 32 16.24 25.19 -17.92
C ILE A 32 15.59 25.11 -19.31
N ALA A 33 15.01 23.96 -19.69
CA ALA A 33 14.28 23.82 -20.94
C ALA A 33 13.02 24.70 -21.01
N ARG A 34 12.33 24.93 -19.88
CA ARG A 34 11.19 25.87 -19.77
C ARG A 34 11.65 27.33 -19.91
N LEU A 35 12.76 27.71 -19.29
CA LEU A 35 13.35 29.06 -19.42
C LEU A 35 13.82 29.36 -20.86
N ILE A 36 14.44 28.38 -21.54
CA ILE A 36 14.85 28.52 -22.94
C ILE A 36 13.64 28.64 -23.87
N ARG A 37 12.56 27.88 -23.62
CA ARG A 37 11.29 28.00 -24.37
C ARG A 37 10.60 29.34 -24.16
N ALA A 38 10.51 29.82 -22.92
CA ALA A 38 9.94 31.13 -22.61
C ALA A 38 10.71 32.27 -23.30
N ARG A 39 12.04 32.20 -23.34
CA ARG A 39 12.89 33.17 -24.06
C ARG A 39 12.67 33.13 -25.58
N ARG A 40 12.50 31.95 -26.19
CA ARG A 40 12.19 31.81 -27.62
C ARG A 40 10.77 32.29 -27.98
N ALA A 41 9.83 32.23 -27.03
CA ALA A 41 8.45 32.65 -27.22
C ALA A 41 8.21 34.16 -26.98
N GLY A 42 9.23 34.93 -26.56
CA GLY A 42 9.12 36.38 -26.36
C GLY A 42 8.24 36.80 -25.17
N THR A 43 7.84 35.88 -24.29
CA THR A 43 6.95 36.17 -23.16
C THR A 43 7.70 36.88 -22.02
N ARG A 44 7.16 38.02 -21.56
CA ARG A 44 7.80 38.97 -20.62
C ARG A 44 7.45 38.79 -19.13
N SER A 45 6.73 37.75 -18.72
CA SER A 45 6.29 37.63 -17.32
C SER A 45 6.69 36.30 -16.67
N LEU A 46 7.76 36.35 -15.88
CA LEU A 46 7.92 35.52 -14.68
C LEU A 46 8.06 36.52 -13.53
N SER A 47 7.18 36.44 -12.53
CA SER A 47 7.18 37.37 -11.40
C SER A 47 8.52 37.28 -10.66
N SER A 48 9.14 38.42 -10.39
CA SER A 48 10.48 38.53 -9.79
C SER A 48 10.58 37.93 -8.38
N GLY A 49 9.45 37.64 -7.73
CA GLY A 49 9.38 37.01 -6.41
C GLY A 49 9.66 35.50 -6.40
N SER A 50 9.28 34.75 -7.44
CA SER A 50 9.45 33.29 -7.45
C SER A 50 10.89 32.86 -7.75
N LEU A 51 11.61 33.65 -8.54
CA LEU A 51 13.00 33.36 -8.92
C LEU A 51 13.97 33.62 -7.76
N ALA A 52 13.79 34.70 -7.00
CA ALA A 52 14.66 35.04 -5.87
C ALA A 52 14.44 34.11 -4.66
N GLY A 53 13.19 33.76 -4.35
CA GLY A 53 12.85 32.83 -3.26
C GLY A 53 13.34 31.39 -3.54
N PHE A 54 13.22 30.93 -4.79
CA PHE A 54 13.64 29.56 -5.14
C PHE A 54 15.16 29.42 -5.24
N ILE A 55 15.88 30.43 -5.76
CA ILE A 55 17.35 30.46 -5.76
C ILE A 55 17.90 30.50 -4.33
N ALA A 56 17.26 31.24 -3.42
CA ALA A 56 17.64 31.25 -2.00
C ALA A 56 17.41 29.88 -1.32
N SER A 57 16.30 29.19 -1.63
CA SER A 57 15.99 27.87 -1.03
C SER A 57 16.92 26.74 -1.48
N ARG A 58 17.54 26.85 -2.67
CA ARG A 58 18.40 25.83 -3.28
C ARG A 58 19.89 26.17 -3.24
N TRP A 59 20.26 27.33 -2.70
CA TRP A 59 21.66 27.76 -2.57
C TRP A 59 22.48 26.83 -1.65
N VAL A 60 21.81 26.14 -0.73
CA VAL A 60 22.40 25.11 0.15
C VAL A 60 22.84 23.88 -0.65
N GLU A 61 22.06 23.42 -1.63
CA GLU A 61 22.42 22.28 -2.50
C GLU A 61 23.58 22.58 -3.46
N ILE A 62 23.73 23.84 -3.87
CA ILE A 62 24.86 24.27 -4.71
C ILE A 62 26.15 24.38 -3.89
N ARG A 63 26.06 24.74 -2.59
CA ARG A 63 27.21 24.82 -1.68
C ARG A 63 27.76 23.45 -1.31
N THR A 64 26.90 22.46 -1.06
CA THR A 64 27.32 21.09 -0.69
C THR A 64 28.02 20.33 -1.82
N LEU A 65 27.79 20.71 -3.09
CA LEU A 65 28.52 20.15 -4.24
C LEU A 65 29.94 20.72 -4.41
N GLY A 66 30.28 21.81 -3.70
CA GLY A 66 31.61 22.43 -3.75
C GLY A 66 32.62 21.89 -2.73
N GLU A 67 32.19 21.06 -1.78
CA GLU A 67 33.05 20.56 -0.68
C GLU A 67 33.53 19.11 -0.85
N THR A 68 33.24 18.45 -1.98
CA THR A 68 33.58 17.01 -2.16
C THR A 68 34.54 16.70 -3.32
N HIS A 69 35.44 17.61 -3.67
CA HIS A 69 36.51 17.29 -4.64
C HIS A 69 37.86 17.90 -4.26
N GLU A 70 38.64 17.17 -3.45
CA GLU A 70 40.10 17.24 -3.51
C GLU A 70 40.59 16.47 -4.75
N HIS A 71 41.16 17.21 -5.72
CA HIS A 71 42.35 16.90 -6.53
C HIS A 71 42.29 17.56 -7.93
N ALA A 72 43.31 18.39 -8.18
CA ALA A 72 43.82 18.92 -9.45
C ALA A 72 43.20 20.23 -10.05
N PRO A 73 44.03 21.09 -10.67
CA PRO A 73 43.81 22.53 -10.74
C PRO A 73 43.28 22.99 -12.10
N VAL A 74 42.33 23.92 -12.10
CA VAL A 74 42.04 24.76 -13.27
C VAL A 74 42.19 26.22 -12.86
N THR A 75 43.28 26.82 -13.32
CA THR A 75 43.55 28.26 -13.31
C THR A 75 42.67 28.96 -14.37
N VAL A 76 42.04 30.11 -14.07
CA VAL A 76 42.27 31.51 -14.56
C VAL A 76 41.17 32.46 -13.96
N PRO A 77 41.24 33.82 -14.05
CA PRO A 77 41.63 34.81 -13.03
C PRO A 77 40.46 35.66 -12.42
N PRO A 78 40.71 36.50 -11.38
CA PRO A 78 39.70 37.32 -10.68
C PRO A 78 39.49 38.70 -11.37
N PRO A 79 38.35 39.42 -11.13
CA PRO A 79 38.17 40.17 -9.88
C PRO A 79 36.74 40.19 -9.33
N LEU A 80 36.62 40.01 -8.00
CA LEU A 80 36.11 41.02 -7.06
C LEU A 80 35.86 40.34 -5.70
N LEU A 81 36.93 40.26 -4.91
CA LEU A 81 36.87 40.11 -3.46
C LEU A 81 36.62 41.52 -2.89
N ALA A 82 35.54 41.72 -2.14
CA ALA A 82 35.48 42.77 -1.14
C ALA A 82 34.38 42.48 -0.10
N CYS A 83 34.83 42.32 1.15
CA CYS A 83 34.11 42.45 2.42
C CYS A 83 33.13 41.30 2.77
N PHE A 84 33.20 40.57 3.89
CA PHE A 84 33.89 40.74 5.16
C PHE A 84 34.37 39.39 5.72
N THR A 85 35.55 39.41 6.35
CA THR A 85 36.10 38.40 7.25
C THR A 85 35.68 38.68 8.69
N VAL A 86 35.26 37.64 9.43
CA VAL A 86 35.62 37.46 10.84
C VAL A 86 36.04 36.01 11.02
N LYS A 87 37.31 35.83 11.38
CA LYS A 87 37.93 34.57 11.80
C LYS A 87 37.45 34.20 13.22
N MET A 88 37.27 32.91 13.46
CA MET A 88 37.82 32.29 14.67
C MET A 88 38.43 30.92 14.32
N ASP A 89 39.73 30.83 14.55
CA ASP A 89 40.57 29.62 14.50
C ASP A 89 40.29 28.79 15.77
N ILE A 90 40.06 27.47 15.62
CA ILE A 90 40.40 26.47 16.65
C ILE A 90 40.99 25.24 15.93
N GLN A 91 42.29 25.01 16.18
CA GLN A 91 43.00 23.77 15.89
C GLN A 91 42.71 22.73 16.98
N LEU A 92 42.55 21.45 16.62
CA LEU A 92 42.90 20.30 17.46
C LEU A 92 43.35 19.09 16.59
N PRO A 93 44.12 18.13 17.14
CA PRO A 93 45.16 17.36 16.45
C PRO A 93 44.83 15.88 16.18
N CYS A 94 45.79 15.21 15.52
CA CYS A 94 45.88 13.81 15.06
C CYS A 94 45.53 12.71 16.08
N ASP A 95 44.93 11.59 15.64
CA ASP A 95 45.64 10.29 15.37
C ASP A 95 44.67 9.15 14.95
N PRO A 96 45.14 8.11 14.21
CA PRO A 96 44.30 7.04 13.66
C PRO A 96 44.26 5.76 14.52
N ILE A 97 43.08 5.14 14.63
CA ILE A 97 42.89 3.80 15.23
C ILE A 97 42.72 2.74 14.13
N ASN A 98 43.51 1.68 14.26
CA ASN A 98 43.64 0.50 13.43
C ASN A 98 42.61 -0.57 13.82
N ILE A 99 41.84 -1.12 12.87
CA ILE A 99 41.03 -2.33 13.09
C ILE A 99 41.33 -3.34 11.96
N ARG A 100 42.15 -4.35 12.29
CA ARG A 100 42.25 -5.62 11.57
C ARG A 100 41.44 -6.67 12.34
N GLY A 101 40.61 -7.43 11.64
CA GLY A 101 40.17 -8.75 12.11
C GLY A 101 38.69 -9.07 11.97
N GLN A 102 38.16 -9.13 10.75
CA GLN A 102 36.88 -9.81 10.44
C GLN A 102 36.89 -10.37 9.01
N GLY A 103 37.90 -11.16 8.65
CA GLY A 103 38.05 -11.73 7.30
C GLY A 103 38.18 -13.27 7.23
N GLU A 104 38.16 -13.97 8.37
CA GLU A 104 38.47 -15.41 8.41
C GLU A 104 37.32 -16.30 8.89
N GLN A 105 36.18 -15.73 9.29
CA GLN A 105 34.98 -16.51 9.67
C GLN A 105 34.06 -16.79 8.48
N GLU A 106 34.02 -15.92 7.46
CA GLU A 106 33.12 -16.05 6.30
C GLU A 106 33.63 -17.04 5.24
N LYS A 107 34.95 -17.27 5.14
CA LYS A 107 35.50 -18.26 4.20
C LYS A 107 35.28 -19.71 4.63
N ARG A 108 35.01 -19.95 5.92
CA ARG A 108 34.84 -21.32 6.47
C ARG A 108 33.41 -21.84 6.36
N ASN A 109 32.43 -20.96 6.18
CA ASN A 109 31.02 -21.35 6.05
C ASN A 109 30.59 -21.59 4.59
N GLN A 110 31.35 -21.08 3.62
CA GLN A 110 31.08 -21.30 2.19
C GLN A 110 31.52 -22.72 1.74
N GLU A 111 32.65 -23.25 2.24
CA GLU A 111 33.17 -24.59 1.89
C GLU A 111 32.33 -25.75 2.46
N VAL A 112 31.52 -25.52 3.50
CA VAL A 112 30.64 -26.53 4.11
C VAL A 112 29.31 -26.68 3.35
N CYS A 113 28.86 -25.64 2.64
CA CYS A 113 27.64 -25.71 1.84
C CYS A 113 27.86 -26.35 0.46
N ASP A 114 29.06 -26.21 -0.12
CA ASP A 114 29.37 -26.77 -1.44
C ASP A 114 29.65 -28.28 -1.41
N ASN A 115 30.10 -28.82 -0.28
CA ASN A 115 30.32 -30.27 -0.11
C ASN A 115 29.03 -31.08 0.17
N LYS A 116 27.95 -30.45 0.67
CA LYS A 116 26.66 -31.14 0.86
C LYS A 116 25.83 -31.30 -0.42
N LYS A 117 26.08 -30.48 -1.44
CA LYS A 117 25.38 -30.55 -2.74
C LYS A 117 25.93 -31.63 -3.68
N GLN A 118 27.08 -32.25 -3.37
CA GLN A 118 27.65 -33.32 -4.20
C GLN A 118 27.29 -34.74 -3.73
N GLU A 119 26.75 -34.93 -2.52
CA GLU A 119 26.36 -36.25 -2.00
C GLU A 119 24.89 -36.63 -2.25
N GLU A 120 24.00 -35.68 -2.56
CA GLU A 120 22.57 -35.96 -2.80
C GLU A 120 22.21 -36.30 -4.26
N HIS A 121 23.16 -36.19 -5.20
CA HIS A 121 22.96 -36.53 -6.62
C HIS A 121 23.46 -37.94 -7.04
N LYS A 122 23.81 -38.80 -6.08
CA LYS A 122 24.17 -40.21 -6.33
C LYS A 122 23.48 -41.15 -5.35
N ASN A 123 22.15 -41.20 -5.34
CA ASN A 123 21.37 -42.35 -4.86
C ASN A 123 19.88 -42.09 -5.07
N LYS A 124 19.35 -42.50 -6.22
CA LYS A 124 17.92 -42.85 -6.44
C LYS A 124 17.77 -43.25 -7.91
N ASP A 125 18.12 -44.50 -8.20
CA ASP A 125 17.58 -45.28 -9.31
C ASP A 125 17.92 -46.74 -9.02
N ASP A 126 17.19 -47.31 -8.05
CA ASP A 126 16.93 -48.74 -8.03
C ASP A 126 15.82 -49.06 -7.03
N LYS A 127 14.86 -49.88 -7.50
CA LYS A 127 13.72 -50.51 -6.79
C LYS A 127 12.43 -49.67 -6.69
N CYS A 128 11.51 -49.96 -7.60
CA CYS A 128 10.31 -50.68 -7.19
C CYS A 128 9.70 -51.45 -8.37
N ASN A 129 9.61 -52.76 -8.24
CA ASN A 129 9.02 -53.67 -9.22
C ASN A 129 7.85 -54.39 -8.56
N ARG A 130 6.73 -54.48 -9.30
CA ARG A 130 5.54 -55.34 -9.11
C ARG A 130 4.64 -55.08 -7.91
N THR A 131 3.37 -54.79 -8.21
CA THR A 131 2.31 -55.81 -8.07
C THR A 131 1.25 -55.57 -9.16
N LYS A 132 1.01 -56.58 -10.01
CA LYS A 132 -0.09 -56.65 -11.00
C LYS A 132 -1.24 -57.43 -10.38
N CYS A 133 -2.46 -56.93 -10.47
CA CYS A 133 -3.68 -57.73 -10.44
C CYS A 133 -4.33 -57.67 -11.83
N GLN A 134 -4.55 -58.85 -12.42
CA GLN A 134 -5.22 -59.06 -13.70
C GLN A 134 -6.72 -59.18 -13.50
N THR A 135 -7.51 -58.56 -14.36
CA THR A 135 -8.75 -59.14 -14.91
C THR A 135 -8.93 -58.64 -16.34
N SER A 136 -8.95 -59.59 -17.27
CA SER A 136 -9.25 -59.46 -18.70
C SER A 136 -10.75 -59.32 -18.95
N VAL A 137 -11.15 -58.67 -20.05
CA VAL A 137 -12.07 -59.14 -21.11
C VAL A 137 -12.06 -58.11 -22.26
N ALA A 138 -12.39 -58.57 -23.46
CA ALA A 138 -11.91 -58.17 -24.77
C ALA A 138 -12.72 -57.11 -25.53
N THR A 139 -12.03 -56.50 -26.51
CA THR A 139 -12.43 -56.06 -27.87
C THR A 139 -13.58 -55.05 -28.06
N GLU A 140 -13.26 -53.90 -28.66
CA GLU A 140 -13.63 -53.55 -30.05
C GLU A 140 -12.90 -52.28 -30.54
N GLU A 141 -12.73 -52.16 -31.86
CA GLU A 141 -11.85 -51.23 -32.58
C GLU A 141 -12.58 -49.99 -33.16
N LYS A 142 -11.84 -48.86 -33.23
CA LYS A 142 -11.95 -47.64 -34.10
C LYS A 142 -12.88 -46.47 -33.70
N PRO A 143 -12.66 -45.23 -34.21
CA PRO A 143 -11.41 -44.48 -34.47
C PRO A 143 -11.43 -43.03 -33.89
N ASP A 144 -10.26 -42.38 -33.91
CA ASP A 144 -9.92 -40.94 -33.73
C ASP A 144 -10.99 -39.91 -33.30
N ARG A 145 -10.68 -39.19 -32.20
CA ARG A 145 -11.02 -37.75 -32.03
C ARG A 145 -10.08 -37.09 -31.02
N GLU A 146 -9.32 -36.11 -31.50
CA GLU A 146 -8.61 -35.10 -30.72
C GLU A 146 -9.63 -34.25 -29.94
N GLN A 147 -9.99 -34.67 -28.71
CA GLN A 147 -10.74 -33.86 -27.73
C GLN A 147 -10.28 -34.13 -26.29
N GLY A 148 -9.02 -34.56 -26.10
CA GLY A 148 -8.50 -35.05 -24.82
C GLY A 148 -7.45 -34.17 -24.13
N GLN A 149 -7.15 -32.98 -24.65
CA GLN A 149 -6.18 -32.06 -24.03
C GLN A 149 -6.86 -31.03 -23.13
N GLU A 150 -7.94 -30.36 -23.57
CA GLU A 150 -8.64 -29.34 -22.75
C GLU A 150 -9.29 -29.92 -21.47
N GLU A 151 -9.88 -31.12 -21.50
CA GLU A 151 -10.47 -31.76 -20.29
C GLU A 151 -9.43 -32.32 -19.31
N LYS A 152 -8.19 -32.56 -19.77
CA LYS A 152 -7.08 -32.99 -18.89
C LYS A 152 -6.34 -31.79 -18.33
N GLU A 153 -6.10 -30.75 -19.12
CA GLU A 153 -5.55 -29.47 -18.66
C GLU A 153 -6.48 -28.83 -17.62
N GLY A 154 -7.80 -28.79 -17.85
CA GLY A 154 -8.75 -28.26 -16.87
C GLY A 154 -8.81 -29.06 -15.54
N LYS A 155 -8.58 -30.38 -15.56
CA LYS A 155 -8.52 -31.19 -14.32
C LYS A 155 -7.19 -31.10 -13.60
N GLU A 156 -6.07 -30.95 -14.33
CA GLU A 156 -4.73 -30.73 -13.76
C GLU A 156 -4.59 -29.31 -13.19
N GLU A 157 -5.17 -28.30 -13.84
CA GLU A 157 -5.27 -26.92 -13.33
C GLU A 157 -6.16 -26.84 -12.08
N GLU A 158 -7.35 -27.45 -12.07
CA GLU A 158 -8.22 -27.49 -10.88
C GLU A 158 -7.56 -28.20 -9.69
N THR A 159 -6.77 -29.27 -9.93
CA THR A 159 -6.04 -29.96 -8.85
C THR A 159 -4.86 -29.15 -8.33
N GLN A 160 -4.08 -28.50 -9.21
CA GLN A 160 -2.98 -27.61 -8.83
C GLN A 160 -3.48 -26.36 -8.06
N GLU A 161 -4.56 -25.74 -8.52
CA GLU A 161 -5.19 -24.60 -7.83
C GLU A 161 -5.68 -25.02 -6.43
N SER A 162 -6.27 -26.22 -6.32
CA SER A 162 -6.71 -26.75 -5.03
C SER A 162 -5.55 -26.97 -4.05
N ASP A 163 -4.39 -27.43 -4.54
CA ASP A 163 -3.21 -27.71 -3.71
C ASP A 163 -2.52 -26.43 -3.21
N VAL A 164 -2.45 -25.39 -4.04
CA VAL A 164 -1.86 -24.09 -3.65
C VAL A 164 -2.73 -23.38 -2.61
N LEU A 165 -4.06 -23.49 -2.73
CA LEU A 165 -5.00 -22.87 -1.80
C LEU A 165 -5.15 -23.63 -0.47
N ASN A 166 -4.50 -24.79 -0.30
CA ASN A 166 -4.63 -25.59 0.91
C ASN A 166 -3.79 -25.05 2.08
N VAL A 167 -4.37 -25.12 3.28
CA VAL A 167 -3.62 -24.97 4.54
C VAL A 167 -2.89 -26.29 4.78
N LEU A 168 -1.61 -26.25 5.15
CA LEU A 168 -0.84 -27.45 5.43
C LEU A 168 -0.71 -27.65 6.94
N GLU A 169 -0.58 -28.91 7.39
CA GLU A 169 -0.43 -29.22 8.80
C GLU A 169 0.80 -28.53 9.42
N CYS A 170 1.89 -28.37 8.66
CA CYS A 170 3.08 -27.66 9.14
C CYS A 170 2.81 -26.19 9.48
N ASP A 171 1.89 -25.53 8.77
CA ASP A 171 1.51 -24.15 9.08
C ASP A 171 0.68 -24.08 10.35
N VAL A 172 -0.27 -25.00 10.53
CA VAL A 172 -1.08 -25.09 11.75
C VAL A 172 -0.19 -25.39 12.96
N ARG A 173 0.78 -26.30 12.82
CA ARG A 173 1.78 -26.57 13.86
C ARG A 173 2.61 -25.33 14.18
N GLY A 174 3.06 -24.59 13.16
CA GLY A 174 3.80 -23.33 13.34
C GLY A 174 2.99 -22.31 14.15
N ALA A 175 1.71 -22.12 13.81
CA ALA A 175 0.83 -21.21 14.54
C ALA A 175 0.58 -21.65 16.00
N VAL A 176 0.35 -22.94 16.24
CA VAL A 176 0.17 -23.50 17.59
C VAL A 176 1.40 -23.29 18.45
N ILE A 177 2.61 -23.52 17.90
CA ILE A 177 3.86 -23.30 18.62
C ILE A 177 4.05 -21.81 18.93
N ALA A 178 3.71 -20.92 18.01
CA ALA A 178 3.80 -19.48 18.24
C ALA A 178 2.80 -18.98 19.30
N ASP A 179 1.59 -19.54 19.36
CA ASP A 179 0.56 -19.15 20.34
C ASP A 179 0.82 -19.73 21.74
N LYS A 180 1.13 -21.03 21.83
CA LYS A 180 1.17 -21.78 23.10
C LYS A 180 2.55 -22.27 23.52
N GLY A 181 3.57 -22.10 22.67
CA GLY A 181 4.94 -22.56 22.90
C GLY A 181 5.22 -23.98 22.37
N GLU A 182 6.49 -24.38 22.41
CA GLU A 182 6.98 -25.67 21.86
C GLU A 182 6.37 -26.92 22.51
N GLY A 183 5.78 -26.78 23.71
CA GLY A 183 5.14 -27.88 24.43
C GLY A 183 3.75 -28.25 23.91
N ALA A 184 3.13 -27.43 23.06
CA ALA A 184 1.80 -27.67 22.53
C ALA A 184 1.84 -28.65 21.33
N VAL A 185 1.14 -29.78 21.45
CA VAL A 185 1.13 -30.83 20.40
C VAL A 185 -0.19 -30.80 19.64
N LEU A 186 -0.13 -30.51 18.35
CA LEU A 186 -1.28 -30.62 17.45
C LEU A 186 -1.69 -32.10 17.27
N THR A 187 -2.95 -32.42 17.59
CA THR A 187 -3.53 -33.77 17.48
C THR A 187 -4.41 -33.94 16.25
N SER A 188 -5.21 -32.93 15.92
CA SER A 188 -6.03 -32.90 14.72
C SER A 188 -6.39 -31.47 14.35
N TRP A 189 -6.79 -31.23 13.10
CA TRP A 189 -7.23 -29.91 12.66
C TRP A 189 -8.18 -30.00 11.47
N THR A 190 -8.93 -28.92 11.25
CA THR A 190 -9.79 -28.74 10.08
C THR A 190 -9.65 -27.30 9.57
N ALA A 191 -9.91 -27.08 8.28
CA ALA A 191 -10.02 -25.75 7.70
C ALA A 191 -11.32 -25.63 6.89
N GLU A 192 -12.05 -24.54 7.10
CA GLU A 192 -13.30 -24.21 6.40
C GLU A 192 -13.21 -22.81 5.79
N TYR A 193 -13.82 -22.57 4.62
CA TYR A 193 -13.85 -21.24 4.02
C TYR A 193 -14.53 -20.23 4.96
N LEU A 194 -13.96 -19.03 5.04
CA LEU A 194 -14.47 -17.94 5.86
C LEU A 194 -14.73 -16.71 4.96
N GLY A 195 -15.97 -16.20 5.00
CA GLY A 195 -16.41 -15.09 4.14
C GLY A 195 -17.14 -15.56 2.87
N LYS A 196 -17.58 -14.59 2.08
CA LYS A 196 -18.25 -14.75 0.79
C LYS A 196 -17.39 -14.17 -0.34
N LYS A 197 -17.72 -14.52 -1.59
CA LYS A 197 -17.14 -13.86 -2.76
C LYS A 197 -17.33 -12.34 -2.66
N GLY A 198 -16.28 -11.58 -2.98
CA GLY A 198 -16.24 -10.12 -2.82
C GLY A 198 -15.92 -9.61 -1.40
N ASP A 199 -15.73 -10.50 -0.41
CA ASP A 199 -15.27 -10.08 0.92
C ASP A 199 -13.75 -9.86 0.95
N ASN A 200 -13.00 -10.70 0.21
CA ASN A 200 -11.54 -10.64 0.06
C ASN A 200 -11.16 -10.89 -1.39
N TYR A 201 -10.40 -9.97 -2.00
CA TYR A 201 -10.02 -10.06 -3.42
C TYR A 201 -8.63 -10.63 -3.68
N LEU A 202 -7.72 -10.59 -2.69
CA LEU A 202 -6.33 -11.04 -2.85
C LEU A 202 -6.03 -12.40 -2.22
N SER A 203 -6.93 -12.90 -1.38
CA SER A 203 -6.69 -14.09 -0.57
C SER A 203 -7.93 -14.95 -0.41
N CYS A 204 -7.71 -16.25 -0.40
CA CYS A 204 -8.65 -17.23 0.10
C CYS A 204 -8.52 -17.30 1.63
N VAL A 205 -9.57 -16.88 2.34
CA VAL A 205 -9.59 -16.85 3.80
C VAL A 205 -10.26 -18.12 4.33
N LYS A 206 -9.60 -18.82 5.25
CA LYS A 206 -10.07 -20.05 5.87
C LYS A 206 -10.01 -19.94 7.39
N ARG A 207 -11.03 -20.41 8.10
CA ARG A 207 -10.96 -20.63 9.54
C ARG A 207 -10.30 -21.99 9.78
N VAL A 208 -9.26 -22.01 10.60
CA VAL A 208 -8.60 -23.23 11.07
C VAL A 208 -9.06 -23.52 12.49
N LYS A 209 -9.56 -24.74 12.73
CA LYS A 209 -9.84 -25.26 14.08
C LYS A 209 -8.79 -26.33 14.39
N ALA A 210 -7.97 -26.09 15.40
CA ALA A 210 -6.88 -26.96 15.80
C ALA A 210 -7.16 -27.56 17.19
N GLN A 211 -7.11 -28.89 17.30
CA GLN A 211 -7.12 -29.57 18.58
C GLN A 211 -5.68 -29.80 19.04
N VAL A 212 -5.38 -29.37 20.26
CA VAL A 212 -4.03 -29.43 20.81
C VAL A 212 -4.01 -30.07 22.19
N MET A 213 -2.89 -30.72 22.50
CA MET A 213 -2.56 -31.20 23.84
C MET A 213 -1.50 -30.28 24.45
N ILE A 214 -1.81 -29.68 25.60
CA ILE A 214 -0.91 -28.80 26.36
C ILE A 214 -0.89 -29.33 27.78
N GLU A 215 0.28 -29.77 28.28
CA GLU A 215 0.43 -30.28 29.66
C GLU A 215 -0.67 -31.31 30.03
N GLU A 216 -0.92 -32.27 29.14
CA GLU A 216 -1.96 -33.32 29.27
C GLU A 216 -3.42 -32.84 29.23
N CYS A 217 -3.67 -31.55 28.96
CA CYS A 217 -5.01 -30.98 28.76
C CYS A 217 -5.32 -30.81 27.27
N GLU A 218 -6.52 -31.22 26.86
CA GLU A 218 -7.05 -30.94 25.52
C GLU A 218 -7.62 -29.51 25.46
N GLU A 219 -7.18 -28.73 24.48
CA GLU A 219 -7.71 -27.40 24.17
C GLU A 219 -8.02 -27.29 22.68
N GLN A 220 -9.10 -26.58 22.33
CA GLN A 220 -9.42 -26.22 20.94
C GLN A 220 -9.00 -24.77 20.68
N LEU A 221 -8.17 -24.57 19.66
CA LEU A 221 -7.72 -23.26 19.20
C LEU A 221 -8.34 -22.93 17.84
N THR A 222 -8.54 -21.65 17.59
CA THR A 222 -9.10 -21.13 16.34
C THR A 222 -8.20 -20.06 15.75
N TYR A 223 -7.92 -20.17 14.46
CA TYR A 223 -7.11 -19.22 13.71
C TYR A 223 -7.77 -18.84 12.39
N VAL A 224 -7.34 -17.72 11.82
CA VAL A 224 -7.67 -17.32 10.44
C VAL A 224 -6.44 -17.50 9.57
N ALA A 225 -6.55 -18.32 8.54
CA ALA A 225 -5.53 -18.52 7.52
C ALA A 225 -5.90 -17.69 6.27
N LYS A 226 -5.04 -16.73 5.90
CA LYS A 226 -5.10 -16.02 4.62
C LYS A 226 -4.15 -16.69 3.66
N VAL A 227 -4.67 -17.38 2.65
CA VAL A 227 -3.88 -18.07 1.62
C VAL A 227 -3.92 -17.25 0.34
N LYS A 228 -2.75 -16.94 -0.23
CA LYS A 228 -2.63 -16.16 -1.47
C LYS A 228 -3.32 -16.88 -2.61
N MET A 229 -4.17 -16.16 -3.34
CA MET A 229 -4.80 -16.69 -4.55
C MET A 229 -3.79 -16.73 -5.70
N LEU A 230 -4.01 -17.63 -6.65
CA LEU A 230 -3.27 -17.65 -7.91
C LEU A 230 -3.83 -16.56 -8.82
N PHE A 231 -2.97 -15.64 -9.26
CA PHE A 231 -3.34 -14.57 -10.18
C PHE A 231 -2.69 -14.80 -11.54
N SER A 232 -3.38 -14.38 -12.60
CA SER A 232 -2.78 -14.17 -13.91
C SER A 232 -1.54 -13.26 -13.81
N ASP A 233 -0.69 -13.31 -14.84
CA ASP A 233 0.57 -12.54 -14.87
C ASP A 233 0.34 -11.03 -14.66
N THR A 234 -0.82 -10.53 -15.08
CA THR A 234 -1.31 -9.16 -14.90
C THR A 234 -1.26 -8.69 -13.44
N TYR A 235 -1.86 -9.45 -12.52
CA TYR A 235 -1.95 -9.06 -11.10
C TYR A 235 -0.97 -9.82 -10.20
N LYS A 236 -0.17 -10.75 -10.75
CA LYS A 236 0.77 -11.58 -10.00
C LYS A 236 1.74 -10.78 -9.15
N GLU A 237 2.39 -9.76 -9.71
CA GLU A 237 3.36 -8.94 -8.97
C GLU A 237 2.69 -8.03 -7.93
N PHE A 238 1.46 -7.58 -8.18
CA PHE A 238 0.67 -6.84 -7.19
C PHE A 238 0.29 -7.72 -6.00
N SER A 239 -0.17 -8.95 -6.26
CA SER A 239 -0.50 -9.93 -5.22
C SER A 239 0.74 -10.33 -4.40
N ASN A 240 1.87 -10.61 -5.07
CA ASN A 240 3.15 -10.89 -4.42
C ASN A 240 3.62 -9.75 -3.51
N MET A 241 3.51 -8.51 -3.99
CA MET A 241 3.87 -7.32 -3.21
C MET A 241 2.96 -7.16 -1.99
N SER A 242 1.65 -7.35 -2.15
CA SER A 242 0.65 -7.21 -1.09
C SER A 242 0.88 -8.17 0.06
N PHE A 243 1.06 -9.47 -0.23
CA PHE A 243 1.35 -10.50 0.79
C PHE A 243 2.69 -10.27 1.49
N PHE A 244 3.72 -9.89 0.74
CA PHE A 244 5.03 -9.55 1.30
C PHE A 244 4.93 -8.36 2.27
N LYS A 245 4.21 -7.30 1.90
CA LYS A 245 4.03 -6.12 2.76
C LYS A 245 3.26 -6.46 4.03
N GLU A 246 2.18 -7.25 3.93
CA GLU A 246 1.42 -7.66 5.10
C GLU A 246 2.30 -8.47 6.07
N HIS A 247 3.09 -9.41 5.56
CA HIS A 247 4.06 -10.17 6.36
C HIS A 247 5.08 -9.26 7.06
N GLU A 248 5.69 -8.34 6.33
CA GLU A 248 6.69 -7.40 6.87
C GLU A 248 6.08 -6.45 7.90
N PHE A 249 4.83 -6.03 7.70
CA PHE A 249 4.10 -5.23 8.67
C PHE A 249 3.97 -5.98 10.00
N TYR A 250 3.43 -7.20 9.98
CA TYR A 250 3.21 -7.99 11.19
C TYR A 250 4.51 -8.36 11.91
N THR A 251 5.55 -8.75 11.16
CA THR A 251 6.78 -9.30 11.75
C THR A 251 7.80 -8.25 12.16
N LYS A 252 7.78 -7.06 11.54
CA LYS A 252 8.78 -6.01 11.78
C LYS A 252 8.18 -4.73 12.30
N LEU A 253 7.18 -4.18 11.62
CA LEU A 253 6.71 -2.82 11.92
C LEU A 253 5.74 -2.76 13.10
N LEU A 254 4.76 -3.65 13.17
CA LEU A 254 3.78 -3.70 14.25
C LEU A 254 4.42 -3.82 15.66
N PRO A 255 5.44 -4.68 15.88
CA PRO A 255 6.16 -4.72 17.16
C PRO A 255 6.79 -3.38 17.54
N GLU A 256 7.37 -2.65 16.57
CA GLU A 256 7.98 -1.34 16.82
C GLU A 256 6.94 -0.27 17.16
N LEU A 257 5.79 -0.25 16.45
CA LEU A 257 4.68 0.66 16.75
C LEU A 257 4.09 0.38 18.13
N ASN A 258 3.86 -0.89 18.48
CA ASN A 258 3.36 -1.27 19.79
C ASN A 258 4.37 -0.98 20.91
N SER A 259 5.69 -1.07 20.62
CA SER A 259 6.74 -0.72 21.58
C SER A 259 6.71 0.76 21.94
N VAL A 260 6.59 1.67 20.96
CA VAL A 260 6.51 3.11 21.25
C VAL A 260 5.20 3.51 21.94
N LEU A 261 4.10 2.81 21.68
CA LEU A 261 2.85 2.98 22.42
C LEU A 261 2.98 2.50 23.87
N ALA A 262 3.60 1.35 24.10
CA ALA A 262 3.82 0.81 25.45
C ALA A 262 4.71 1.74 26.29
N GLU A 263 5.76 2.32 25.70
CA GLU A 263 6.60 3.32 26.38
C GLU A 263 5.85 4.62 26.72
N ALA A 264 4.85 4.98 25.91
CA ALA A 264 3.92 6.06 26.19
C ALA A 264 2.83 5.68 27.22
N GLY A 265 2.84 4.44 27.74
CA GLY A 265 1.84 3.94 28.68
C GLY A 265 0.48 3.65 28.04
N LEU A 266 0.44 3.43 26.73
CA LEU A 266 -0.77 3.14 25.96
C LEU A 266 -0.89 1.66 25.62
N ASP A 267 -2.12 1.21 25.41
CA ASP A 267 -2.41 -0.13 24.89
C ASP A 267 -1.78 -0.34 23.49
N PRO A 268 -1.56 -1.59 23.08
CA PRO A 268 -1.19 -1.89 21.69
C PRO A 268 -2.29 -1.47 20.71
N LEU A 269 -1.90 -1.35 19.44
CA LEU A 269 -2.83 -1.16 18.32
C LEU A 269 -3.82 -2.31 18.23
N ARG A 270 -5.06 -2.00 17.83
CA ARG A 270 -6.17 -2.94 17.66
C ARG A 270 -6.05 -3.64 16.31
N ILE A 271 -5.02 -4.49 16.21
CA ILE A 271 -4.68 -5.29 15.02
C ILE A 271 -4.60 -6.76 15.48
N PRO A 272 -5.11 -7.74 14.70
CA PRO A 272 -5.05 -9.16 15.04
C PRO A 272 -3.64 -9.62 15.42
N LYS A 273 -3.55 -10.60 16.33
CA LYS A 273 -2.26 -11.27 16.55
C LYS A 273 -1.83 -12.04 15.30
N PHE A 274 -0.53 -12.06 15.06
CA PHE A 274 0.12 -12.84 14.01
C PHE A 274 0.79 -14.07 14.64
N TYR A 275 0.57 -15.24 14.04
CA TYR A 275 1.11 -16.50 14.56
C TYR A 275 2.10 -17.17 13.61
N HIS A 276 1.85 -17.14 12.30
CA HIS A 276 2.68 -17.89 11.36
C HIS A 276 2.67 -17.30 9.96
N TYR A 277 3.78 -17.48 9.24
CA TYR A 277 3.90 -17.20 7.82
C TYR A 277 4.72 -18.29 7.15
N SER A 278 4.31 -18.68 5.94
CA SER A 278 5.03 -19.63 5.13
C SER A 278 4.91 -19.27 3.65
N LYS A 279 6.01 -19.44 2.93
CA LYS A 279 6.09 -19.26 1.49
C LYS A 279 6.88 -20.41 0.87
N CYS A 280 6.24 -21.15 -0.02
CA CYS A 280 6.86 -22.25 -0.76
C CYS A 280 6.36 -22.17 -2.21
N GLU A 281 7.28 -21.86 -3.12
CA GLU A 281 6.95 -21.61 -4.53
C GLU A 281 5.85 -20.54 -4.67
N GLU A 282 4.73 -20.85 -5.32
CA GLU A 282 3.60 -19.93 -5.51
C GLU A 282 2.67 -19.88 -4.28
N ARG A 283 2.76 -20.86 -3.38
CA ARG A 283 1.97 -20.90 -2.14
C ARG A 283 2.53 -19.95 -1.10
N GLU A 284 1.66 -19.07 -0.59
CA GLU A 284 2.00 -18.10 0.44
C GLU A 284 0.83 -17.95 1.40
N ILE A 285 1.09 -18.01 2.71
CA ILE A 285 0.05 -18.04 3.75
C ILE A 285 0.46 -17.21 4.97
N LEU A 286 -0.52 -16.50 5.54
CA LEU A 286 -0.45 -15.90 6.87
C LEU A 286 -1.49 -16.56 7.78
N ILE A 287 -1.12 -16.82 9.04
CA ILE A 287 -2.06 -17.27 10.08
C ILE A 287 -2.16 -16.20 11.17
N LEU A 288 -3.39 -15.73 11.39
CA LEU A 288 -3.76 -14.62 12.26
C LEU A 288 -4.79 -15.06 13.32
N GLU A 289 -5.04 -14.18 14.29
CA GLU A 289 -6.09 -14.32 15.31
C GLU A 289 -7.49 -14.46 14.71
N ASP A 290 -8.21 -15.51 15.12
CA ASP A 290 -9.64 -15.61 14.88
C ASP A 290 -10.41 -14.74 15.89
N LEU A 291 -10.76 -13.53 15.46
CA LEU A 291 -11.51 -12.57 16.26
C LEU A 291 -12.97 -12.97 16.50
N THR A 292 -13.51 -13.95 15.77
CA THR A 292 -14.90 -14.37 15.93
C THR A 292 -15.14 -15.03 17.29
N ALA A 293 -14.12 -15.69 17.86
CA ALA A 293 -14.15 -16.23 19.22
C ALA A 293 -14.32 -15.13 20.30
N ARG A 294 -13.90 -13.90 20.00
CA ARG A 294 -14.06 -12.71 20.86
C ARG A 294 -15.33 -11.92 20.55
N GLY A 295 -16.22 -12.45 19.71
CA GLY A 295 -17.49 -11.82 19.36
C GLY A 295 -17.37 -10.67 18.35
N PHE A 296 -16.24 -10.55 17.65
CA PHE A 296 -16.11 -9.57 16.57
C PHE A 296 -16.88 -10.03 15.34
N ARG A 297 -17.52 -9.08 14.66
CA ARG A 297 -18.24 -9.29 13.41
C ARG A 297 -18.02 -8.11 12.46
N MET A 298 -17.99 -8.41 11.17
CA MET A 298 -17.84 -7.42 10.10
C MET A 298 -19.13 -6.58 9.98
N ALA A 299 -18.99 -5.31 9.63
CA ALA A 299 -20.14 -4.45 9.32
C ALA A 299 -20.67 -4.73 7.90
N ASP A 300 -21.93 -4.38 7.66
CA ASP A 300 -22.56 -4.54 6.34
C ASP A 300 -22.06 -3.43 5.38
N ARG A 301 -21.20 -3.80 4.43
CA ARG A 301 -20.60 -2.87 3.46
C ARG A 301 -21.62 -2.11 2.62
N LYS A 302 -22.82 -2.65 2.38
CA LYS A 302 -23.88 -1.97 1.62
C LYS A 302 -24.56 -0.88 2.44
N LYS A 303 -24.63 -1.04 3.76
CA LYS A 303 -25.15 -0.02 4.67
C LYS A 303 -24.10 1.05 5.00
N GLY A 304 -22.83 0.67 4.96
CA GLY A 304 -21.72 1.47 5.46
C GLY A 304 -21.73 1.55 6.99
N LEU A 305 -20.80 2.34 7.52
CA LEU A 305 -20.64 2.59 8.94
C LEU A 305 -21.57 3.73 9.37
N ASP A 306 -22.23 3.54 10.51
CA ASP A 306 -22.87 4.64 11.21
C ASP A 306 -21.83 5.50 11.96
N PHE A 307 -22.31 6.56 12.61
CA PHE A 307 -21.45 7.50 13.32
C PHE A 307 -20.61 6.83 14.43
N ALA A 308 -21.19 5.90 15.19
CA ALA A 308 -20.49 5.25 16.30
C ALA A 308 -19.38 4.33 15.81
N HIS A 309 -19.64 3.58 14.74
CA HIS A 309 -18.61 2.76 14.08
C HIS A 309 -17.49 3.62 13.50
N ALA A 310 -17.84 4.72 12.81
CA ALA A 310 -16.87 5.62 12.21
C ALA A 310 -15.92 6.24 13.25
N VAL A 311 -16.45 6.65 14.42
CA VAL A 311 -15.66 7.18 15.53
C VAL A 311 -14.60 6.18 16.00
N LEU A 312 -14.94 4.90 16.16
CA LEU A 312 -13.98 3.87 16.58
C LEU A 312 -12.86 3.69 15.55
N VAL A 313 -13.20 3.64 14.27
CA VAL A 313 -12.21 3.52 13.18
C VAL A 313 -11.28 4.73 13.15
N LEU A 314 -11.83 5.95 13.23
CA LEU A 314 -11.06 7.19 13.22
C LEU A 314 -10.09 7.28 14.40
N GLN A 315 -10.53 6.85 15.59
CA GLN A 315 -9.68 6.82 16.79
C GLN A 315 -8.49 5.88 16.61
N GLU A 316 -8.72 4.69 16.05
CA GLU A 316 -7.66 3.71 15.86
C GLU A 316 -6.71 4.07 14.70
N LEU A 317 -7.23 4.65 13.60
CA LEU A 317 -6.39 5.22 12.54
C LEU A 317 -5.51 6.36 13.07
N ALA A 318 -6.06 7.22 13.93
CA ALA A 318 -5.28 8.27 14.59
C ALA A 318 -4.14 7.68 15.44
N ARG A 319 -4.35 6.55 16.12
CA ARG A 319 -3.30 5.85 16.88
C ARG A 319 -2.24 5.23 16.00
N ILE A 320 -2.60 4.64 14.85
CA ILE A 320 -1.62 4.17 13.86
C ILE A 320 -0.73 5.34 13.42
N HIS A 321 -1.35 6.45 13.01
CA HIS A 321 -0.61 7.61 12.50
C HIS A 321 0.26 8.25 13.60
N ALA A 322 -0.26 8.38 14.82
CA ALA A 322 0.48 8.92 15.96
C ALA A 322 1.65 8.01 16.39
N SER A 323 1.45 6.69 16.42
CA SER A 323 2.53 5.73 16.73
C SER A 323 3.66 5.81 15.71
N SER A 324 3.36 6.09 14.44
CA SER A 324 4.39 6.38 13.43
C SER A 324 5.23 7.61 13.79
N VAL A 325 4.59 8.69 14.25
CA VAL A 325 5.29 9.91 14.70
C VAL A 325 6.16 9.63 15.92
N LEU A 326 5.65 8.87 16.90
CA LEU A 326 6.43 8.45 18.06
C LEU A 326 7.65 7.62 17.64
N LEU A 327 7.50 6.73 16.65
CA LEU A 327 8.61 5.95 16.10
C LEU A 327 9.62 6.83 15.35
N GLN A 328 9.14 7.82 14.59
CA GLN A 328 9.98 8.80 13.86
C GLN A 328 10.79 9.72 14.79
N ARG A 329 10.37 9.89 16.05
CA ARG A 329 11.15 10.62 17.06
C ARG A 329 12.41 9.85 17.47
N LYS A 330 12.36 8.52 17.44
CA LYS A 330 13.49 7.65 17.80
C LYS A 330 14.40 7.36 16.63
N HIS A 331 13.82 7.18 15.46
CA HIS A 331 14.51 6.83 14.23
C HIS A 331 14.18 7.87 13.16
N SER A 332 15.20 8.41 12.49
CA SER A 332 14.92 9.36 11.41
C SER A 332 14.03 8.73 10.33
N VAL A 333 13.24 9.55 9.63
CA VAL A 333 12.40 9.08 8.51
C VAL A 333 13.24 8.32 7.48
N GLU A 334 14.47 8.75 7.22
CA GLU A 334 15.37 8.08 6.27
C GLU A 334 15.80 6.71 6.78
N GLU A 335 16.09 6.59 8.07
CA GLU A 335 16.39 5.31 8.70
C GLU A 335 15.21 4.34 8.60
N LEU A 336 13.99 4.81 8.89
CA LEU A 336 12.78 4.00 8.77
C LEU A 336 12.54 3.55 7.33
N ARG A 337 12.81 4.38 6.33
CA ARG A 337 12.73 4.00 4.92
C ARG A 337 13.74 2.92 4.54
N VAL A 338 14.94 2.95 5.13
CA VAL A 338 15.97 1.93 4.89
C VAL A 338 15.64 0.63 5.61
N ARG A 339 15.11 0.69 6.84
CA ARG A 339 14.74 -0.49 7.65
C ARG A 339 13.47 -1.16 7.12
N HIS A 340 12.50 -0.37 6.67
CA HIS A 340 11.19 -0.81 6.18
C HIS A 340 10.99 -0.42 4.72
N LYS A 341 11.89 -0.90 3.84
CA LYS A 341 11.84 -0.60 2.38
C LYS A 341 10.50 -0.95 1.73
N PHE A 342 9.79 -1.91 2.30
CA PHE A 342 8.46 -2.33 1.83
C PHE A 342 7.42 -1.19 1.91
N LEU A 343 7.61 -0.18 2.77
CA LEU A 343 6.73 0.99 2.85
C LEU A 343 6.83 1.92 1.63
N ALA A 344 7.92 1.84 0.87
CA ALA A 344 8.10 2.56 -0.38
C ALA A 344 7.57 1.78 -1.59
N LEU A 345 7.27 0.48 -1.42
CA LEU A 345 6.62 -0.32 -2.45
C LEU A 345 5.15 0.04 -2.47
N ASP A 346 4.69 0.50 -3.61
CA ASP A 346 3.30 0.88 -3.86
C ASP A 346 2.90 0.36 -5.24
N TRP A 347 1.60 0.38 -5.53
CA TRP A 347 1.11 0.08 -6.86
C TRP A 347 1.75 1.00 -7.92
N THR A 348 1.99 2.28 -7.59
CA THR A 348 2.66 3.26 -8.46
C THR A 348 4.18 3.16 -8.52
N ASN A 349 4.80 2.61 -7.48
CA ASN A 349 6.24 2.76 -7.24
C ASN A 349 6.98 1.41 -7.14
N ASN A 350 6.33 0.34 -7.60
CA ASN A 350 6.96 -0.96 -7.77
C ASN A 350 7.46 -1.11 -9.20
N SER A 351 8.79 -1.17 -9.39
CA SER A 351 9.39 -1.29 -10.73
C SER A 351 9.01 -2.55 -11.50
N LYS A 352 8.41 -3.54 -10.82
CA LYS A 352 7.91 -4.77 -11.43
C LYS A 352 6.48 -4.65 -11.94
N ILE A 353 5.75 -3.59 -11.56
CA ILE A 353 4.41 -3.30 -12.06
C ILE A 353 4.57 -2.18 -13.10
N PRO A 354 4.30 -2.44 -14.39
CA PRO A 354 4.31 -1.42 -15.42
C PRO A 354 3.37 -0.26 -15.05
N ARG A 355 3.84 0.96 -15.30
CA ARG A 355 3.03 2.15 -15.02
C ARG A 355 1.78 2.19 -15.89
N GLU A 356 1.88 1.64 -17.10
CA GLU A 356 0.80 1.53 -18.06
C GLU A 356 -0.37 0.70 -17.53
N ASP A 357 -0.10 -0.41 -16.84
CA ASP A 357 -1.12 -1.28 -16.24
C ASP A 357 -1.88 -0.52 -15.15
N MET A 358 -1.16 0.20 -14.28
CA MET A 358 -1.81 1.06 -13.31
C MET A 358 -2.63 2.20 -13.96
N ALA A 359 -2.13 2.77 -15.06
CA ALA A 359 -2.88 3.78 -15.81
C ALA A 359 -4.18 3.21 -16.38
N VAL A 360 -4.16 1.95 -16.84
CA VAL A 360 -5.35 1.23 -17.30
C VAL A 360 -6.31 0.99 -16.14
N ALA A 361 -5.85 0.48 -15.01
CA ALA A 361 -6.69 0.24 -13.84
C ALA A 361 -7.40 1.50 -13.34
N ILE A 362 -6.65 2.58 -13.08
CA ILE A 362 -7.22 3.86 -12.63
C ILE A 362 -8.18 4.44 -13.69
N SER A 363 -7.81 4.38 -14.97
CA SER A 363 -8.69 4.86 -16.04
C SER A 363 -9.96 4.03 -16.15
N GLY A 364 -9.87 2.72 -15.87
CA GLY A 364 -10.97 1.78 -15.86
C GLY A 364 -11.97 2.05 -14.74
N ASP A 365 -11.48 2.29 -13.52
CA ASP A 365 -12.34 2.71 -12.40
C ASP A 365 -13.04 4.04 -12.68
N LEU A 366 -12.31 5.01 -13.29
CA LEU A 366 -12.90 6.27 -13.74
C LEU A 366 -13.89 6.08 -14.90
N LEU A 367 -13.71 5.07 -15.75
CA LEU A 367 -14.63 4.74 -16.84
C LEU A 367 -15.96 4.22 -16.27
N ALA A 368 -15.92 3.37 -15.25
CA ALA A 368 -17.12 2.93 -14.53
C ALA A 368 -17.88 4.12 -13.91
N ALA A 369 -17.16 5.04 -13.25
CA ALA A 369 -17.72 6.29 -12.75
C ALA A 369 -18.33 7.16 -13.88
N THR A 370 -17.64 7.25 -15.02
CA THR A 370 -18.11 8.00 -16.19
C THR A 370 -19.41 7.42 -16.72
N ALA A 371 -19.50 6.09 -16.84
CA ALA A 371 -20.70 5.41 -17.31
C ALA A 371 -21.89 5.65 -16.38
N ILE A 372 -21.66 5.70 -15.06
CA ILE A 372 -22.69 6.06 -14.08
C ILE A 372 -23.20 7.49 -14.28
N ALA A 373 -22.30 8.45 -14.51
CA ALA A 373 -22.65 9.83 -14.78
C ALA A 373 -23.43 9.98 -16.09
N GLU A 374 -23.03 9.31 -17.17
CA GLU A 374 -23.73 9.34 -18.47
C GLU A 374 -25.16 8.81 -18.39
N ASN A 375 -25.37 7.79 -17.55
CA ASN A 375 -26.68 7.18 -17.35
C ASN A 375 -27.49 7.85 -16.25
N SER A 376 -27.01 8.99 -15.69
CA SER A 376 -27.69 9.74 -14.64
C SER A 376 -27.99 11.17 -15.10
N LYS A 377 -29.28 11.52 -15.16
CA LYS A 377 -29.74 12.83 -15.65
C LYS A 377 -29.17 13.97 -14.79
N GLY A 378 -28.58 14.98 -15.43
CA GLY A 378 -28.02 16.17 -14.77
C GLY A 378 -26.53 16.09 -14.43
N TYR A 379 -25.85 15.00 -14.83
CA TYR A 379 -24.43 14.78 -14.60
C TYR A 379 -23.61 14.79 -15.91
N GLU A 380 -24.08 15.46 -16.96
CA GLU A 380 -23.41 15.51 -18.26
C GLU A 380 -22.03 16.18 -18.20
N ASP A 381 -21.88 17.24 -17.41
CA ASP A 381 -20.58 17.90 -17.20
C ASP A 381 -19.65 17.07 -16.32
N MET A 382 -20.19 16.32 -15.34
CA MET A 382 -19.44 15.34 -14.54
C MET A 382 -18.89 14.22 -15.45
N ALA A 383 -19.72 13.65 -16.32
CA ALA A 383 -19.30 12.63 -17.27
C ALA A 383 -18.19 13.14 -18.22
N ARG A 384 -18.27 14.41 -18.65
CA ARG A 384 -17.21 15.04 -19.45
C ARG A 384 -15.91 15.16 -18.64
N TRP A 385 -15.99 15.68 -17.42
CA TRP A 385 -14.84 15.88 -16.54
C TRP A 385 -14.13 14.57 -16.17
N LEU A 386 -14.87 13.52 -15.81
CA LEU A 386 -14.30 12.20 -15.50
C LEU A 386 -13.58 11.59 -16.72
N ARG A 387 -14.13 11.76 -17.92
CA ARG A 387 -13.50 11.28 -19.16
C ARG A 387 -12.21 12.03 -19.47
N GLU A 388 -12.16 13.33 -19.20
CA GLU A 388 -10.95 14.13 -19.33
C GLU A 388 -9.91 13.79 -18.25
N LEU A 389 -10.36 13.38 -17.06
CA LEU A 389 -9.52 12.95 -15.95
C LEU A 389 -8.86 11.58 -16.23
N GLY A 390 -9.60 10.63 -16.83
CA GLY A 390 -9.16 9.25 -17.10
C GLY A 390 -7.70 9.13 -17.55
N PRO A 391 -7.30 9.71 -18.70
CA PRO A 391 -5.93 9.62 -19.22
C PRO A 391 -4.84 10.21 -18.31
N ARG A 392 -5.21 11.05 -17.34
CA ARG A 392 -4.31 11.68 -16.35
C ARG A 392 -4.46 11.08 -14.96
N GLY A 393 -5.35 10.09 -14.76
CA GLY A 393 -5.71 9.58 -13.44
C GLY A 393 -4.51 9.07 -12.64
N VAL A 394 -3.58 8.36 -13.29
CA VAL A 394 -2.34 7.88 -12.66
C VAL A 394 -1.38 9.03 -12.28
N ASP A 395 -1.29 10.09 -13.09
CA ASP A 395 -0.48 11.27 -12.75
C ASP A 395 -1.08 11.98 -11.54
N VAL A 396 -2.40 12.11 -11.50
CA VAL A 396 -3.13 12.69 -10.36
C VAL A 396 -2.93 11.83 -9.13
N PHE A 397 -3.02 10.51 -9.24
CA PHE A 397 -2.76 9.59 -8.13
C PHE A 397 -1.34 9.79 -7.56
N ASP A 398 -0.32 9.83 -8.42
CA ASP A 398 1.08 10.11 -8.02
C ASP A 398 1.21 11.46 -7.28
N GLU A 399 0.60 12.53 -7.81
CA GLU A 399 0.60 13.86 -7.19
C GLU A 399 -0.07 13.85 -5.81
N GLN A 400 -1.15 13.08 -5.65
CA GLN A 400 -1.87 12.97 -4.39
C GLN A 400 -1.10 12.19 -3.33
N LEU A 401 -0.24 11.24 -3.71
CA LEU A 401 0.63 10.50 -2.80
C LEU A 401 1.80 11.32 -2.25
N GLU A 402 2.12 12.48 -2.82
CA GLU A 402 3.22 13.32 -2.33
C GLU A 402 2.99 13.77 -0.88
N THR A 403 3.96 13.51 0.00
CA THR A 403 3.86 13.86 1.42
C THR A 403 4.69 15.09 1.78
N ARG A 404 4.24 15.82 2.80
CA ARG A 404 4.93 16.99 3.37
C ARG A 404 4.85 16.97 4.90
N PRO A 405 5.87 17.44 5.63
CA PRO A 405 5.75 17.66 7.07
C PRO A 405 4.59 18.62 7.40
N PRO A 406 3.87 18.44 8.53
CA PRO A 406 3.99 17.35 9.50
C PRO A 406 3.26 16.04 9.09
N PHE A 407 2.58 16.04 7.93
CA PHE A 407 1.71 14.97 7.43
C PHE A 407 2.44 13.79 6.75
N ALA A 408 3.68 13.48 7.12
CA ALA A 408 4.42 12.35 6.55
C ALA A 408 4.40 11.16 7.52
N MET A 409 3.33 10.36 7.49
CA MET A 409 3.04 9.33 8.50
C MET A 409 2.88 7.95 7.87
N LEU A 410 2.93 6.89 8.67
CA LEU A 410 2.52 5.56 8.22
C LEU A 410 0.99 5.49 8.22
N GLY A 411 0.41 5.11 7.09
CA GLY A 411 -1.02 4.83 6.94
C GLY A 411 -1.33 3.35 6.83
N HIS A 412 -2.58 3.00 7.08
CA HIS A 412 -3.16 1.68 6.84
C HIS A 412 -3.19 1.36 5.35
N GLY A 413 -3.61 2.33 4.52
CA GLY A 413 -3.55 2.28 3.07
C GLY A 413 -4.69 1.52 2.37
N ASP A 414 -5.66 0.98 3.12
CA ASP A 414 -6.81 0.20 2.62
C ASP A 414 -8.03 0.34 3.56
N CYS A 415 -8.43 1.58 3.84
CA CYS A 415 -9.44 1.91 4.85
C CYS A 415 -10.88 1.78 4.33
N TRP A 416 -11.35 0.55 4.12
CA TRP A 416 -12.74 0.27 3.70
C TRP A 416 -13.45 -0.71 4.65
N THR A 417 -14.79 -0.76 4.59
CA THR A 417 -15.63 -1.41 5.62
C THR A 417 -15.29 -2.89 5.86
N ASN A 418 -14.89 -3.64 4.84
CA ASN A 418 -14.54 -5.06 4.99
C ASN A 418 -13.28 -5.28 5.82
N ASN A 419 -12.40 -4.28 5.92
CA ASN A 419 -11.18 -4.36 6.72
C ASN A 419 -11.40 -3.97 8.19
N PHE A 420 -12.65 -3.74 8.61
CA PHE A 420 -13.01 -3.42 9.99
C PHE A 420 -13.96 -4.46 10.56
N VAL A 421 -13.59 -5.04 11.70
CA VAL A 421 -14.49 -5.88 12.49
C VAL A 421 -14.74 -5.26 13.85
N PHE A 422 -15.98 -5.36 14.32
CA PHE A 422 -16.45 -4.67 15.51
C PHE A 422 -16.96 -5.67 16.55
N ARG A 423 -16.72 -5.36 17.82
CA ARG A 423 -17.38 -6.01 18.95
C ARG A 423 -18.46 -5.09 19.49
N TYR A 424 -19.55 -5.69 19.98
CA TYR A 424 -20.75 -4.97 20.39
C TYR A 424 -21.08 -5.27 21.85
N ASP A 425 -21.70 -4.32 22.53
CA ASP A 425 -22.32 -4.56 23.84
C ASP A 425 -23.68 -5.27 23.71
N ASP A 426 -24.29 -5.61 24.85
CA ASP A 426 -25.60 -6.26 24.92
C ASP A 426 -26.73 -5.41 24.32
N GLY A 427 -26.53 -4.09 24.21
CA GLY A 427 -27.45 -3.14 23.57
C GLY A 427 -27.29 -3.07 22.05
N GLY A 428 -26.28 -3.74 21.49
CA GLY A 428 -25.99 -3.70 20.07
C GLY A 428 -25.18 -2.48 19.61
N HIS A 429 -24.59 -1.71 20.53
CA HIS A 429 -23.70 -0.60 20.18
C HIS A 429 -22.27 -1.11 19.96
N PRO A 430 -21.56 -0.62 18.94
CA PRO A 430 -20.16 -0.98 18.74
C PRO A 430 -19.32 -0.38 19.86
N VAL A 431 -18.44 -1.18 20.46
CA VAL A 431 -17.60 -0.79 21.61
C VAL A 431 -16.11 -0.95 21.34
N GLU A 432 -15.74 -1.69 20.30
CA GLU A 432 -14.34 -1.93 19.94
C GLU A 432 -14.24 -2.25 18.45
N VAL A 433 -13.18 -1.79 17.80
CA VAL A 433 -12.82 -2.11 16.41
C VAL A 433 -11.49 -2.85 16.38
N MET A 434 -11.33 -3.75 15.42
CA MET A 434 -10.03 -4.29 15.01
C MET A 434 -9.84 -4.02 13.51
N LEU A 435 -8.67 -3.52 13.14
CA LEU A 435 -8.29 -3.23 11.76
C LEU A 435 -7.57 -4.43 11.16
N LEU A 436 -8.03 -4.87 10.00
CA LEU A 436 -7.51 -6.02 9.23
C LEU A 436 -6.73 -5.53 8.00
N ASP A 437 -6.02 -6.44 7.34
CA ASP A 437 -5.51 -6.25 5.96
C ASP A 437 -4.59 -5.04 5.77
N LEU A 438 -3.35 -5.19 6.24
CA LEU A 438 -2.31 -4.15 6.21
C LEU A 438 -1.38 -4.28 5.00
N GLN A 439 -1.88 -4.89 3.93
CA GLN A 439 -1.14 -5.18 2.70
C GLN A 439 -0.80 -3.92 1.89
N LEU A 440 -1.59 -2.85 2.03
CA LEU A 440 -1.38 -1.58 1.33
C LEU A 440 -0.74 -0.50 2.21
N CYS A 441 -0.23 -0.86 3.39
CA CYS A 441 0.39 0.08 4.32
C CYS A 441 1.54 0.85 3.66
N ARG A 442 1.60 2.16 3.88
CA ARG A 442 2.55 3.03 3.16
C ARG A 442 2.87 4.26 3.97
N GLN A 443 3.98 4.92 3.65
CA GLN A 443 4.20 6.28 4.14
C GLN A 443 3.37 7.25 3.30
N GLY A 444 2.47 8.00 3.91
CA GLY A 444 1.48 8.83 3.25
C GLY A 444 0.98 9.98 4.13
N SER A 445 0.14 10.83 3.55
CA SER A 445 -0.65 11.80 4.31
C SER A 445 -1.75 11.04 5.06
N PRO A 446 -2.04 11.37 6.34
CA PRO A 446 -3.18 10.77 7.05
C PRO A 446 -4.50 11.04 6.31
N ALA A 447 -4.55 12.11 5.53
CA ALA A 447 -5.68 12.43 4.67
C ALA A 447 -5.99 11.35 3.63
N LEU A 448 -5.04 10.53 3.20
CA LEU A 448 -5.30 9.47 2.22
C LEU A 448 -6.23 8.40 2.83
N ASP A 449 -5.91 7.91 4.03
CA ASP A 449 -6.75 6.96 4.75
C ASP A 449 -8.12 7.56 5.11
N LEU A 450 -8.15 8.83 5.50
CA LEU A 450 -9.40 9.55 5.76
C LEU A 450 -10.25 9.68 4.50
N GLN A 451 -9.66 10.02 3.35
CA GLN A 451 -10.38 10.12 2.07
C GLN A 451 -10.96 8.76 1.67
N THR A 452 -10.17 7.68 1.76
CA THR A 452 -10.64 6.32 1.49
C THR A 452 -11.77 5.93 2.43
N LEU A 453 -11.65 6.13 3.74
CA LEU A 453 -12.70 5.82 4.72
C LEU A 453 -14.00 6.57 4.42
N MET A 454 -13.91 7.87 4.15
CA MET A 454 -15.08 8.72 3.94
C MET A 454 -15.88 8.31 2.71
N TYR A 455 -15.23 7.94 1.61
CA TYR A 455 -15.91 7.58 0.36
C TYR A 455 -16.23 6.08 0.24
N SER A 456 -15.50 5.20 0.93
CA SER A 456 -15.73 3.75 0.87
C SER A 456 -16.58 3.18 2.00
N SER A 457 -16.85 3.95 3.06
CA SER A 457 -17.46 3.39 4.27
C SER A 457 -18.52 4.26 4.91
N ILE A 458 -18.54 5.56 4.61
CA ILE A 458 -19.52 6.50 5.17
C ILE A 458 -20.51 6.88 4.07
N ASN A 459 -21.81 6.76 4.33
CA ASN A 459 -22.83 7.23 3.38
C ASN A 459 -22.78 8.77 3.25
N GLY A 460 -23.19 9.30 2.10
CA GLY A 460 -23.01 10.72 1.81
C GLY A 460 -23.81 11.66 2.71
N ALA A 461 -24.97 11.24 3.22
CA ALA A 461 -25.74 12.03 4.17
C ALA A 461 -24.98 12.20 5.50
N LEU A 462 -24.42 11.11 6.03
CA LEU A 462 -23.63 11.14 7.26
C LEU A 462 -22.32 11.92 7.06
N ARG A 463 -21.62 11.65 5.95
CA ARG A 463 -20.36 12.31 5.60
C ARG A 463 -20.52 13.83 5.55
N ARG A 464 -21.50 14.35 4.79
CA ARG A 464 -21.75 15.79 4.69
C ARG A 464 -22.06 16.46 6.02
N ASN A 465 -22.85 15.81 6.87
CA ASN A 465 -23.28 16.39 8.13
C ASN A 465 -22.24 16.26 9.26
N SER A 466 -21.33 15.29 9.17
CA SER A 466 -20.45 14.92 10.29
C SER A 466 -18.96 15.04 10.00
N LEU A 467 -18.54 15.38 8.78
CA LEU A 467 -17.11 15.50 8.44
C LEU A 467 -16.31 16.37 9.43
N PRO A 468 -16.77 17.58 9.83
CA PRO A 468 -16.04 18.37 10.83
C PRO A 468 -15.87 17.64 12.17
N HIS A 469 -16.89 16.90 12.60
CA HIS A 469 -16.83 16.10 13.83
C HIS A 469 -15.87 14.92 13.69
N PHE A 470 -15.84 14.26 12.53
CA PHE A 470 -14.91 13.17 12.26
C PHE A 470 -13.45 13.64 12.25
N LEU A 471 -13.16 14.76 11.60
CA LEU A 471 -11.81 15.34 11.60
C LEU A 471 -11.38 15.79 13.01
N GLN A 472 -12.30 16.36 13.81
CA GLN A 472 -12.04 16.67 15.21
C GLN A 472 -11.79 15.41 16.05
N THR A 473 -12.58 14.35 15.84
CA THR A 473 -12.43 13.06 16.56
C THR A 473 -11.07 12.46 16.28
N TYR A 474 -10.68 12.39 15.00
CA TYR A 474 -9.36 11.92 14.58
C TYR A 474 -8.25 12.76 15.23
N THR A 475 -8.32 14.10 15.11
CA THR A 475 -7.29 15.01 15.64
C THR A 475 -7.13 14.86 17.15
N SER A 476 -8.24 14.78 17.89
CA SER A 476 -8.21 14.63 19.34
C SER A 476 -7.58 13.31 19.79
N SER A 477 -7.85 12.20 19.07
CA SER A 477 -7.24 10.90 19.34
C SER A 477 -5.75 10.89 18.99
N PHE A 478 -5.38 11.56 17.89
CA PHE A 478 -4.00 11.72 17.46
C PHE A 478 -3.19 12.49 18.51
N ASP A 479 -3.69 13.66 18.91
CA ASP A 479 -3.06 14.54 19.90
C ASP A 479 -2.86 13.81 21.22
N ALA A 480 -3.91 13.17 21.75
CA ALA A 480 -3.83 12.40 22.99
C ALA A 480 -2.73 11.31 22.92
N THR A 481 -2.57 10.68 21.76
CA THR A 481 -1.56 9.62 21.57
C THR A 481 -0.14 10.19 21.52
N VAL A 482 0.10 11.27 20.76
CA VAL A 482 1.44 11.87 20.67
C VAL A 482 1.85 12.58 21.96
N GLU A 483 0.89 13.20 22.66
CA GLU A 483 1.11 13.86 23.95
C GLU A 483 1.48 12.85 25.05
N ALA A 484 0.85 11.66 25.07
CA ALA A 484 1.24 10.58 25.97
C ALA A 484 2.70 10.14 25.75
N GLY A 485 3.18 10.17 24.50
CA GLY A 485 4.59 9.95 24.14
C GLY A 485 5.49 11.20 24.27
N GLY A 486 4.97 12.27 24.88
CA GLY A 486 5.70 13.50 25.17
C GLY A 486 6.00 14.39 23.95
N ILE A 487 5.22 14.30 22.88
CA ILE A 487 5.28 15.17 21.71
C ILE A 487 4.06 16.10 21.74
N PRO A 488 4.22 17.43 21.60
CA PRO A 488 3.07 18.33 21.52
C PRO A 488 2.27 18.10 20.23
N PRO A 489 0.98 18.52 20.18
CA PRO A 489 0.19 18.49 18.95
C PRO A 489 0.96 19.05 17.74
N LEU A 490 0.92 18.32 16.62
CA LEU A 490 1.72 18.65 15.43
C LEU A 490 0.99 19.56 14.44
N PHE A 491 -0.34 19.55 14.48
CA PHE A 491 -1.20 20.32 13.61
C PHE A 491 -2.55 20.55 14.30
N THR A 492 -3.26 21.56 13.85
CA THR A 492 -4.64 21.88 14.26
C THR A 492 -5.67 21.13 13.42
N VAL A 493 -6.92 21.06 13.88
CA VAL A 493 -8.01 20.46 13.08
C VAL A 493 -8.25 21.25 11.78
N GLU A 494 -7.99 22.56 11.79
CA GLU A 494 -8.04 23.41 10.60
C GLU A 494 -6.96 23.01 9.58
N GLU A 495 -5.71 22.83 10.02
CA GLU A 495 -4.61 22.38 9.15
C GLU A 495 -4.84 20.96 8.62
N LEU A 496 -5.41 20.07 9.43
CA LEU A 496 -5.83 18.75 8.96
C LEU A 496 -6.95 18.86 7.91
N THR A 497 -7.90 19.77 8.11
CA THR A 497 -8.99 20.01 7.15
C THR A 497 -8.44 20.52 5.81
N GLU A 498 -7.46 21.42 5.84
CA GLU A 498 -6.76 21.88 4.65
C GLU A 498 -6.03 20.74 3.94
N GLU A 499 -5.32 19.88 4.69
CA GLU A 499 -4.65 18.72 4.10
C GLU A 499 -5.66 17.70 3.54
N TYR A 500 -6.77 17.44 4.24
CA TYR A 500 -7.85 16.58 3.76
C TYR A 500 -8.39 17.10 2.41
N ASN A 501 -8.69 18.40 2.33
CA ASN A 501 -9.18 19.03 1.11
C ASN A 501 -8.12 19.03 -0.02
N ALA A 502 -6.84 19.21 0.31
CA ALA A 502 -5.75 19.11 -0.66
C ALA A 502 -5.62 17.71 -1.27
N ARG A 503 -6.15 16.67 -0.60
CA ARG A 503 -6.20 15.27 -1.08
C ARG A 503 -7.53 14.83 -1.67
N SER A 504 -8.43 15.76 -2.02
CA SER A 504 -9.77 15.42 -2.50
C SER A 504 -9.78 14.63 -3.81
N MET A 505 -8.80 14.86 -4.70
CA MET A 505 -8.70 14.08 -5.93
C MET A 505 -8.36 12.61 -5.65
N TYR A 506 -7.64 12.31 -4.57
CA TYR A 506 -7.49 10.92 -4.13
C TYR A 506 -8.83 10.31 -3.74
N GLY A 507 -9.67 11.07 -3.02
CA GLY A 507 -11.04 10.67 -2.69
C GLY A 507 -11.88 10.36 -3.92
N VAL A 508 -11.77 11.16 -4.99
CA VAL A 508 -12.45 10.90 -6.29
C VAL A 508 -12.01 9.57 -6.90
N LEU A 509 -10.70 9.31 -6.94
CA LEU A 509 -10.15 8.07 -7.49
C LEU A 509 -10.60 6.86 -6.66
N MET A 510 -10.50 6.95 -5.33
CA MET A 510 -10.92 5.87 -4.42
C MET A 510 -12.43 5.63 -4.48
N ALA A 511 -13.25 6.67 -4.53
CA ALA A 511 -14.69 6.53 -4.69
C ALA A 511 -15.06 5.81 -6.00
N SER A 512 -14.39 6.17 -7.10
CA SER A 512 -14.61 5.55 -8.42
C SER A 512 -14.28 4.05 -8.43
N MET A 513 -13.28 3.64 -7.65
CA MET A 513 -12.88 2.25 -7.47
C MET A 513 -13.81 1.50 -6.49
N TYR A 514 -13.98 2.00 -5.26
CA TYR A 514 -14.63 1.26 -4.17
C TYR A 514 -16.16 1.27 -4.25
N ILE A 515 -16.82 2.35 -4.67
CA ILE A 515 -18.29 2.41 -4.65
C ILE A 515 -18.91 1.27 -5.49
N PRO A 516 -18.47 1.03 -6.76
CA PRO A 516 -18.96 -0.12 -7.52
C PRO A 516 -18.67 -1.47 -6.86
N LEU A 517 -17.52 -1.64 -6.18
CA LEU A 517 -17.16 -2.88 -5.48
C LEU A 517 -17.97 -3.11 -4.20
N MET A 518 -18.39 -2.06 -3.50
CA MET A 518 -19.11 -2.19 -2.23
C MET A 518 -20.56 -2.61 -2.43
N VAL A 519 -21.22 -2.03 -3.43
CA VAL A 519 -22.66 -2.16 -3.63
C VAL A 519 -23.03 -3.35 -4.51
N VAL A 520 -22.05 -3.96 -5.20
CA VAL A 520 -22.25 -5.19 -5.98
C VAL A 520 -22.63 -6.36 -5.07
N ASP A 521 -23.53 -7.20 -5.56
CA ASP A 521 -23.83 -8.48 -4.92
C ASP A 521 -22.62 -9.41 -4.98
N SER A 522 -22.49 -10.26 -3.96
CA SER A 522 -21.33 -11.16 -3.85
C SER A 522 -21.18 -12.10 -5.05
N GLU A 523 -22.29 -12.51 -5.68
CA GLU A 523 -22.29 -13.41 -6.84
C GLU A 523 -21.65 -12.72 -8.06
N ASP A 524 -21.93 -11.43 -8.24
CA ASP A 524 -21.47 -10.58 -9.34
C ASP A 524 -20.17 -9.82 -9.02
N ALA A 525 -19.57 -10.06 -7.85
CA ALA A 525 -18.29 -9.44 -7.50
C ALA A 525 -17.21 -9.83 -8.53
N PRO A 526 -16.35 -8.89 -8.95
CA PRO A 526 -15.33 -9.17 -9.95
C PRO A 526 -14.32 -10.20 -9.45
N ASP A 527 -13.82 -11.01 -10.37
CA ASP A 527 -12.76 -11.97 -10.11
C ASP A 527 -11.46 -11.47 -10.74
N PHE A 528 -10.57 -10.91 -9.91
CA PHE A 528 -9.29 -10.37 -10.36
C PHE A 528 -8.25 -11.46 -10.68
N THR A 529 -8.52 -12.73 -10.37
CA THR A 529 -7.55 -13.81 -10.63
C THR A 529 -7.43 -14.19 -12.10
N LYS A 530 -8.46 -13.89 -12.89
CA LYS A 530 -8.61 -14.33 -14.29
C LYS A 530 -8.48 -13.18 -15.30
N VAL A 531 -7.75 -12.12 -14.94
CA VAL A 531 -7.61 -10.94 -15.80
C VAL A 531 -6.38 -11.07 -16.69
N ASP A 532 -6.59 -11.44 -17.95
CA ASP A 532 -5.49 -11.55 -18.92
C ASP A 532 -5.24 -10.24 -19.69
N ASP A 533 -6.31 -9.50 -20.02
CA ASP A 533 -6.24 -8.16 -20.60
C ASP A 533 -6.99 -7.16 -19.71
N GLU A 534 -6.25 -6.27 -19.03
CA GLU A 534 -6.86 -5.28 -18.14
C GLU A 534 -7.78 -4.32 -18.89
N LYS A 535 -7.45 -3.92 -20.12
CA LYS A 535 -8.25 -2.92 -20.84
C LYS A 535 -9.61 -3.47 -21.21
N GLU A 536 -9.65 -4.71 -21.68
CA GLU A 536 -10.90 -5.42 -21.96
C GLU A 536 -11.69 -5.61 -20.66
N PHE A 537 -11.05 -6.11 -19.60
CA PHE A 537 -11.69 -6.30 -18.29
C PHE A 537 -12.35 -5.03 -17.75
N TYR A 538 -11.65 -3.89 -17.75
CA TYR A 538 -12.20 -2.64 -17.24
C TYR A 538 -13.27 -2.03 -18.18
N ALA A 539 -13.19 -2.26 -19.49
CA ALA A 539 -14.24 -1.85 -20.42
C ALA A 539 -15.53 -2.64 -20.17
N ASP A 540 -15.43 -3.97 -20.08
CA ASP A 540 -16.56 -4.86 -19.78
C ASP A 540 -17.18 -4.53 -18.42
N ARG A 541 -16.34 -4.27 -17.42
CA ARG A 541 -16.77 -3.85 -16.09
C ARG A 541 -17.54 -2.53 -16.13
N ALA A 542 -17.10 -1.55 -16.92
CA ALA A 542 -17.84 -0.29 -17.04
C ALA A 542 -19.22 -0.48 -17.70
N GLU A 543 -19.32 -1.36 -18.71
CA GLU A 543 -20.59 -1.72 -19.33
C GLU A 543 -21.52 -2.50 -18.37
N GLU A 544 -20.96 -3.42 -17.59
CA GLU A 544 -21.69 -4.15 -16.54
C GLU A 544 -22.22 -3.20 -15.46
N VAL A 545 -21.36 -2.30 -14.97
CA VAL A 545 -21.73 -1.26 -14.00
C VAL A 545 -22.90 -0.44 -14.54
N ALA A 546 -22.82 0.03 -15.79
CA ALA A 546 -23.90 0.78 -16.43
C ALA A 546 -25.22 0.00 -16.52
N ARG A 547 -25.16 -1.28 -16.91
CA ARG A 547 -26.35 -2.16 -16.99
C ARG A 547 -26.97 -2.41 -15.62
N SER A 548 -26.13 -2.60 -14.60
CA SER A 548 -26.59 -2.91 -13.24
C SER A 548 -27.29 -1.73 -12.54
N MET A 549 -27.17 -0.51 -13.06
CA MET A 549 -27.69 0.69 -12.39
C MET A 549 -29.21 0.72 -12.20
N ASP A 550 -29.94 0.03 -13.06
CA ASP A 550 -31.40 -0.03 -12.98
C ASP A 550 -31.87 -1.08 -11.95
N ASP A 551 -31.08 -2.14 -11.76
CA ASP A 551 -31.35 -3.21 -10.80
C ASP A 551 -30.67 -2.97 -9.43
N ASN A 552 -29.69 -2.07 -9.37
CA ASN A 552 -28.97 -1.68 -8.15
C ASN A 552 -29.11 -0.16 -7.87
N PRO A 553 -30.23 0.27 -7.25
CA PRO A 553 -30.46 1.69 -6.97
C PRO A 553 -29.42 2.28 -6.00
N LEU A 554 -28.82 1.46 -5.13
CA LEU A 554 -27.81 1.89 -4.17
C LEU A 554 -26.53 2.37 -4.87
N LEU A 555 -26.13 1.73 -5.98
CA LEU A 555 -24.99 2.17 -6.80
C LEU A 555 -25.21 3.60 -7.31
N ARG A 556 -26.35 3.83 -7.95
CA ARG A 556 -26.72 5.13 -8.50
C ARG A 556 -26.79 6.19 -7.41
N GLU A 557 -27.49 5.91 -6.31
CA GLU A 557 -27.64 6.84 -5.18
C GLU A 557 -26.29 7.21 -4.55
N THR A 558 -25.46 6.21 -4.25
CA THR A 558 -24.17 6.42 -3.58
C THR A 558 -23.21 7.21 -4.47
N MET A 559 -23.14 6.89 -5.76
CA MET A 559 -22.24 7.57 -6.68
C MET A 559 -22.72 8.99 -7.02
N CYS A 560 -24.02 9.19 -7.26
CA CYS A 560 -24.59 10.53 -7.45
C CYS A 560 -24.41 11.41 -6.21
N SER A 561 -24.54 10.83 -5.01
CA SER A 561 -24.23 11.53 -3.77
C SER A 561 -22.78 12.01 -3.73
N ALA A 562 -21.81 11.22 -4.19
CA ALA A 562 -20.41 11.63 -4.28
C ALA A 562 -20.21 12.72 -5.35
N PHE A 563 -20.90 12.61 -6.49
CA PHE A 563 -20.88 13.61 -7.55
C PHE A 563 -21.33 15.00 -7.08
N ASP A 564 -22.44 15.06 -6.36
CA ASP A 564 -22.93 16.31 -5.76
C ASP A 564 -21.88 16.95 -4.84
N GLU A 565 -21.18 16.14 -4.04
CA GLU A 565 -20.13 16.65 -3.15
C GLU A 565 -18.93 17.19 -3.92
N TRP A 566 -18.50 16.53 -4.99
CA TRP A 566 -17.40 17.03 -5.83
C TRP A 566 -17.75 18.34 -6.53
N ILE A 567 -19.01 18.52 -6.92
CA ILE A 567 -19.54 19.77 -7.47
C ILE A 567 -19.54 20.85 -6.38
N ASP A 568 -20.07 20.56 -5.19
CA ASP A 568 -20.12 21.51 -4.06
C ASP A 568 -18.72 21.95 -3.60
N MET A 569 -17.74 21.05 -3.69
CA MET A 569 -16.33 21.32 -3.40
C MET A 569 -15.62 22.12 -4.50
N GLY A 570 -16.25 22.32 -5.66
CA GLY A 570 -15.67 23.04 -6.79
C GLY A 570 -14.52 22.29 -7.47
N LEU A 571 -14.54 20.94 -7.41
CA LEU A 571 -13.56 20.11 -8.14
C LEU A 571 -13.81 20.11 -9.65
N ILE A 572 -15.03 20.46 -10.04
CA ILE A 572 -15.50 20.53 -11.43
C ILE A 572 -15.74 22.00 -11.75
N SER A 573 -15.11 22.46 -12.83
CA SER A 573 -15.10 23.87 -13.28
C SER A 573 -16.05 24.12 -14.44
#